data_AF-A0A958SCN2-F1
#
_entry.id   AF-A0A958SCN2-F1
#
_cell.length_a   1.000
_cell.length_b   1.000
_cell.length_c   1.000
_cell.angle_alpha   90.00
_cell.angle_beta   90.00
_cell.angle_gamma   90.00
#
_symmetry.space_group_name_H-M   'P 1'
#
loop_
_entity.id
_entity.type
_entity.pdbx_description
1 polymer ?
#
loop_
_entity_poly.entity_id
_entity_poly.type
_entity_poly.pdbx_seq_one_letter_code
_entity_poly.pdbx_strand_id
1 'polypeptide(L)'
;MKYFVTFFLLVLFGMMVKGGMFLLIPPGSGEESVIYDLKPGTGLGKAAHDLESLGIVSNQLEFRILARLLKSSNNIKVGEYE
;
A
#
# COMPACT_ATOMS: atom_id res chain seq x y z
N MET A 1 10.37 -39.32 18.87
CA MET A 1 11.54 -38.70 18.21
C MET A 1 11.24 -38.16 16.81
N LYS A 2 10.65 -38.95 15.88
CA LYS A 2 10.30 -38.49 14.52
C LYS A 2 9.45 -37.21 14.47
N TYR A 3 8.36 -37.13 15.23
CA TYR A 3 7.48 -35.95 15.25
C TYR A 3 8.14 -34.67 15.76
N PHE A 4 9.09 -34.80 16.69
CA PHE A 4 9.83 -33.67 17.22
C PHE A 4 10.77 -33.06 16.17
N VAL A 5 11.46 -33.92 15.40
CA VAL A 5 12.32 -33.49 14.29
C VAL A 5 11.49 -32.85 13.16
N THR A 6 10.34 -33.43 12.82
CA THR A 6 9.44 -32.86 11.81
C THR A 6 8.87 -31.50 12.23
N PHE A 7 8.47 -31.36 13.49
CA PHE A 7 8.00 -30.08 14.03
C PHE A 7 9.10 -29.02 13.98
N PHE A 8 10.31 -29.37 14.40
CA PHE A 8 11.45 -28.47 14.38
C PHE A 8 11.79 -27.98 12.95
N LEU A 9 11.76 -28.88 11.96
CA LEU A 9 11.98 -28.52 10.55
C LEU A 9 10.90 -27.58 10.00
N LEU A 10 9.64 -27.76 10.38
CA LEU A 10 8.55 -26.87 9.95
C LEU A 10 8.72 -25.44 10.50
N VAL A 11 9.13 -25.32 11.77
CA VAL A 11 9.41 -24.02 12.40
C VAL A 11 10.58 -23.33 11.69
N LEU A 12 11.66 -24.08 11.43
CA LEU A 12 12.84 -23.56 10.75
C LEU A 12 12.52 -23.09 9.32
N PHE A 13 11.71 -23.86 8.60
CA PHE A 13 11.23 -23.49 7.26
C PHE A 13 10.38 -22.22 7.31
N GLY A 14 9.45 -22.10 8.26
CA GLY A 14 8.62 -20.90 8.43
C GLY A 14 9.45 -19.64 8.72
N MET A 15 10.48 -19.76 9.56
CA MET A 15 11.41 -18.65 9.85
C MET A 15 12.22 -18.25 8.61
N MET A 16 12.66 -19.23 7.83
CA MET A 16 13.45 -18.99 6.61
C MET A 16 12.62 -18.28 5.53
N VAL A 17 11.34 -18.67 5.36
CA VAL A 17 10.40 -18.00 4.44
C VAL A 17 10.12 -16.56 4.89
N LYS A 18 9.87 -16.33 6.19
CA LYS A 18 9.63 -14.99 6.73
C LYS A 18 10.85 -14.08 6.60
N GLY A 19 12.04 -14.59 6.91
CA GLY A 19 13.30 -13.86 6.75
C GLY A 19 13.63 -13.56 5.29
N GLY A 20 13.42 -14.53 4.40
CA GLY A 20 13.61 -14.34 2.95
C GLY A 20 12.65 -13.30 2.37
N MET A 21 11.38 -13.32 2.77
CA MET A 21 10.43 -12.28 2.36
C MET A 21 10.81 -10.89 2.89
N PHE A 22 11.34 -10.78 4.11
CA PHE A 22 11.80 -9.51 4.65
C PHE A 22 12.93 -8.89 3.83
N LEU A 23 13.88 -9.70 3.35
CA LEU A 23 14.97 -9.25 2.48
C LEU A 23 14.53 -8.84 1.08
N LEU A 24 13.34 -9.29 0.66
CA LEU A 24 12.73 -8.95 -0.62
C LEU A 24 11.79 -7.74 -0.52
N ILE A 25 11.51 -7.24 0.69
CA ILE A 25 10.79 -5.98 0.85
C ILE A 25 11.79 -4.88 0.46
N PRO A 26 11.56 -4.14 -0.64
CA PRO A 26 12.41 -3.02 -0.98
C PRO A 26 12.41 -2.03 0.19
N PRO A 27 13.55 -1.39 0.50
CA PRO A 27 13.57 -0.34 1.51
C PRO A 27 12.47 0.67 1.17
N GLY A 28 11.61 0.98 2.14
CA GLY A 28 10.60 2.00 1.96
C GLY A 28 11.29 3.25 1.45
N SER A 29 10.81 3.81 0.34
CA SER A 29 11.20 5.17 -0.06
C SER A 29 11.06 6.02 1.19
N GLY A 30 12.14 6.68 1.60
CA GLY A 30 12.08 7.58 2.76
C GLY A 30 10.85 8.47 2.63
N GLU A 31 10.23 8.81 3.76
CA GLU A 31 9.04 9.66 3.82
C GLU A 31 9.35 11.02 3.20
N GLU A 32 9.37 11.08 1.87
CA GLU A 32 9.42 12.28 1.09
C GLU A 32 7.99 12.78 1.14
N SER A 33 7.78 13.74 2.02
CA SER A 33 6.53 14.45 2.19
C SER A 33 6.17 15.09 0.85
N VAL A 34 5.17 14.54 0.16
CA VAL A 34 4.71 15.04 -1.14
C VAL A 34 3.45 15.85 -0.90
N ILE A 35 3.60 17.18 -0.97
CA ILE A 35 2.46 18.09 -0.86
C ILE A 35 1.61 17.96 -2.14
N TYR A 36 0.39 17.43 -2.00
CA TYR A 36 -0.59 17.29 -3.07
C TYR A 36 -1.80 18.22 -2.83
N ASP A 37 -1.99 19.20 -3.71
CA ASP A 37 -3.14 20.10 -3.72
C ASP A 37 -4.29 19.54 -4.56
N LEU A 38 -5.37 19.11 -3.89
CA LEU A 38 -6.57 18.62 -4.55
C LEU A 38 -7.51 19.77 -4.91
N LYS A 39 -7.52 20.13 -6.20
CA LYS A 39 -8.38 21.20 -6.74
C LYS A 39 -9.87 20.85 -6.74
N PRO A 40 -10.76 21.83 -6.50
CA PRO A 40 -12.21 21.66 -6.65
C PRO A 40 -12.61 21.18 -8.05
N GLY A 41 -13.55 20.23 -8.10
CA GLY A 41 -14.01 19.62 -9.35
C GLY A 41 -13.08 18.51 -9.88
N THR A 42 -11.97 18.21 -9.19
CA THR A 42 -11.14 17.04 -9.51
C THR A 42 -11.91 15.77 -9.14
N GLY A 43 -12.32 15.01 -10.15
CA GLY A 43 -12.98 13.73 -9.93
C GLY A 43 -12.03 12.69 -9.34
N LEU A 44 -12.57 11.72 -8.59
CA LEU A 44 -11.81 10.61 -7.98
C LEU A 44 -10.86 9.91 -8.96
N GLY A 45 -11.25 9.77 -10.23
CA GLY A 45 -10.40 9.14 -11.24
C GLY A 45 -9.13 9.93 -11.55
N LYS A 46 -9.23 11.26 -11.61
CA LYS A 46 -8.08 12.14 -11.83
C LYS A 46 -7.20 12.20 -10.59
N ALA A 47 -7.80 12.34 -9.41
CA ALA A 47 -7.06 12.31 -8.15
C ALA A 47 -6.28 11.00 -7.96
N ALA A 48 -6.88 9.85 -8.30
CA ALA A 48 -6.20 8.55 -8.22
C ALA A 48 -5.00 8.45 -9.17
N HIS A 49 -5.13 9.01 -10.37
CA HIS A 49 -4.04 9.05 -11.35
C HIS A 49 -2.91 9.97 -10.88
N ASP A 50 -3.26 11.16 -10.36
CA ASP A 50 -2.29 12.13 -9.86
C ASP A 50 -1.52 11.53 -8.65
N LEU A 51 -2.22 10.89 -7.71
CA LEU A 51 -1.60 10.20 -6.57
C LEU A 51 -0.70 9.02 -6.97
N GLU A 52 -1.06 8.29 -8.02
CA GLU A 52 -0.23 7.22 -8.58
C GLU A 52 1.02 7.77 -9.26
N SER A 53 0.89 8.88 -10.01
CA SER A 53 2.01 9.56 -10.66
C SER A 53 3.02 10.15 -9.68
N LEU A 54 2.54 10.55 -8.50
CA LEU A 54 3.36 11.05 -7.38
C LEU A 54 3.96 9.92 -6.53
N GLY A 55 3.64 8.66 -6.83
CA GLY A 55 4.10 7.51 -6.06
C GLY A 55 3.46 7.35 -4.67
N ILE A 56 2.47 8.18 -4.33
CA ILE A 56 1.72 8.13 -3.07
C ILE A 56 0.86 6.86 -3.03
N VAL A 57 0.35 6.42 -4.20
CA VAL A 57 -0.41 5.18 -4.33
C VAL A 57 0.23 4.28 -5.38
N SER A 58 0.29 2.98 -5.09
CA SER A 58 0.87 1.97 -5.98
C SER A 58 0.02 1.65 -7.21
N ASN A 59 -1.31 1.72 -7.08
CA ASN A 59 -2.25 1.38 -8.15
C ASN A 59 -3.54 2.21 -8.07
N GLN A 60 -3.82 3.00 -9.11
CA GLN A 60 -5.01 3.84 -9.19
C GLN A 60 -6.33 3.04 -9.14
N LEU A 61 -6.35 1.81 -9.65
CA LEU A 61 -7.56 0.99 -9.74
C LEU A 61 -7.98 0.49 -8.36
N GLU A 62 -7.01 0.00 -7.58
CA GLU A 62 -7.22 -0.45 -6.20
C GLU A 62 -7.72 0.70 -5.33
N PHE A 63 -7.09 1.86 -5.44
CA PHE A 63 -7.52 3.08 -4.74
C PHE A 63 -8.96 3.46 -5.06
N ARG A 64 -9.33 3.43 -6.34
CA ARG A 64 -10.68 3.79 -6.78
C ARG A 64 -11.72 2.78 -6.31
N ILE A 65 -11.39 1.49 -6.31
CA ILE A 65 -12.27 0.44 -5.79
C ILE A 65 -12.47 0.65 -4.29
N LEU A 66 -11.40 0.86 -3.54
CA LEU A 66 -11.45 1.10 -2.10
C LEU A 66 -12.28 2.36 -1.77
N ALA A 67 -12.02 3.48 -2.46
CA ALA A 67 -12.77 4.72 -2.27
C ALA A 67 -14.27 4.58 -2.59
N ARG A 68 -14.63 3.74 -3.56
CA ARG A 68 -16.04 3.41 -3.87
C ARG A 68 -16.67 2.53 -2.78
N LEU A 69 -15.95 1.51 -2.31
CA LEU A 69 -16.41 0.62 -1.24
C LEU A 69 -16.67 1.39 0.06
N LEU A 70 -15.79 2.33 0.39
CA LEU A 70 -15.92 3.19 1.57
C LEU A 70 -17.00 4.28 1.43
N LYS A 71 -17.67 4.37 0.27
CA LYS A 71 -18.59 5.47 -0.10
C LYS A 71 -17.97 6.87 0.03
N SER A 72 -16.63 6.96 0.09
CA SER A 72 -15.87 8.21 0.18
C SER A 72 -15.67 8.89 -1.17
N SER A 73 -16.06 8.24 -2.27
CA SER A 73 -15.90 8.75 -3.64
C SER A 73 -16.52 10.14 -3.89
N ASN A 74 -17.58 10.49 -3.15
CA ASN A 74 -18.27 11.78 -3.29
C ASN A 74 -17.91 12.81 -2.19
N ASN A 75 -17.14 12.42 -1.17
CA ASN A 75 -16.86 13.25 0.00
C ASN A 75 -15.36 13.52 0.17
N ILE A 76 -14.61 13.55 -0.94
CA ILE A 76 -13.21 13.93 -0.89
C ILE A 76 -13.14 15.45 -0.68
N LYS A 77 -12.54 15.86 0.42
CA LYS A 77 -12.34 17.28 0.72
C LYS A 77 -11.25 17.84 -0.20
N VAL A 78 -11.44 19.07 -0.63
CA VAL A 78 -10.44 19.83 -1.39
C VAL A 78 -9.46 20.48 -0.42
N GLY A 79 -8.21 20.60 -0.82
CA GLY A 79 -7.15 21.17 0.01
C GLY A 79 -5.79 20.50 -0.22
N GLU A 80 -4.81 20.95 0.55
CA GLU A 80 -3.44 20.43 0.54
C GLU A 80 -3.31 19.22 1.47
N TYR A 81 -2.60 18.20 0.99
CA TYR A 81 -2.33 16.95 1.68
C TYR A 81 -0.83 16.70 1.71
N GLU A 82 -0.33 16.20 2.84
CA GLU A 82 1.07 15.80 3.07
C GLU A 82 1.19 14.29 3.22
#